data_AF-A0A957CMA2-F1
#
_entry.id   AF-A0A957CMA2-F1
#
_cell.length_a   1.000
_cell.length_b   1.000
_cell.length_c   1.000
_cell.angle_alpha   90.00
_cell.angle_beta   90.00
_cell.angle_gamma   90.00
#
_symmetry.space_group_name_H-M   'P 1'
#
loop_
_entity.id
_entity.type
_entity.pdbx_description
1 polymer ?
#
loop_
_entity_poly.entity_id
_entity_poly.type
_entity_poly.pdbx_seq_one_letter_code
_entity_poly.pdbx_strand_id
1 'polypeptide(L)' 'QRVTAVLCDVEGYDYNEIAEITAVSLGTVKSRMNRARRKLRDCLRGFGELLPMAYRLEGET' A
#
# COMPACT_ATOMS: atom_id res chain seq x y z
N GLN A 1 -6.91 -4.00 -7.83
CA GLN A 1 -5.87 -3.21 -7.12
C GLN A 1 -6.07 -3.23 -5.63
N ARG A 2 -7.28 -2.94 -5.12
CA ARG A 2 -7.59 -2.95 -3.68
C ARG A 2 -7.25 -4.29 -3.00
N VAL A 3 -7.75 -5.42 -3.52
CA VAL A 3 -7.50 -6.75 -2.95
C VAL A 3 -6.01 -7.03 -2.77
N THR A 4 -5.21 -6.78 -3.81
CA THR A 4 -3.74 -6.96 -3.77
C THR A 4 -3.07 -6.11 -2.69
N ALA A 5 -3.51 -4.86 -2.52
CA ALA A 5 -2.97 -3.97 -1.50
C ALA A 5 -3.38 -4.38 -0.08
N VAL A 6 -4.60 -4.86 0.12
CA VAL A 6 -5.03 -5.39 1.43
C VAL A 6 -4.21 -6.62 1.80
N LEU A 7 -4.13 -7.61 0.90
CA LEU A 7 -3.36 -8.83 1.17
C LEU A 7 -1.89 -8.54 1.48
N CYS A 8 -1.27 -7.56 0.80
CA CYS A 8 0.13 -7.22 1.04
C CYS A 8 0.34 -6.30 2.25
N ASP A 9 -0.29 -5.12 2.24
CA ASP A 9 0.04 -4.04 3.18
C ASP A 9 -0.74 -4.17 4.52
N VAL A 10 -1.81 -4.97 4.57
CA VAL A 10 -2.64 -5.19 5.79
C VAL A 10 -2.46 -6.61 6.33
N GLU A 11 -2.63 -7.62 5.47
CA GLU A 11 -2.55 -9.04 5.90
C GLU A 11 -1.11 -9.59 5.91
N GLY A 12 -0.17 -8.89 5.29
CA GLY A 12 1.26 -9.23 5.33
C GLY A 12 1.72 -10.36 4.40
N TYR A 13 0.89 -10.80 3.45
CA TYR A 13 1.28 -11.80 2.44
C TYR A 13 2.34 -11.25 1.49
N ASP A 14 3.24 -12.12 1.06
CA ASP A 14 4.21 -11.79 0.02
C ASP A 14 3.60 -11.84 -1.40
N TYR A 15 4.33 -11.33 -2.39
CA TYR A 15 3.81 -11.21 -3.75
C TYR A 15 3.60 -12.56 -4.47
N ASN A 16 4.35 -13.61 -4.11
CA ASN A 16 4.16 -14.96 -4.66
C ASN A 16 2.91 -15.59 -4.06
N GLU A 17 2.73 -15.50 -2.73
CA GLU A 17 1.52 -15.97 -2.07
C GLU A 17 0.27 -15.29 -2.63
N ILE A 18 0.33 -13.98 -2.88
CA ILE A 18 -0.77 -13.23 -3.50
C ILE A 18 -1.02 -13.68 -4.94
N ALA A 19 0.04 -14.01 -5.69
CA ALA A 19 -0.09 -14.51 -7.07
C ALA A 19 -0.85 -15.85 -7.09
N GLU A 20 -0.55 -16.74 -6.14
CA GLU A 20 -1.23 -18.02 -5.93
C GLU A 20 -2.68 -17.81 -5.48
N ILE A 21 -2.92 -17.05 -4.40
CA ILE A 21 -4.24 -16.75 -3.85
C ILE A 21 -5.19 -16.16 -4.91
N THR A 22 -4.67 -15.27 -5.76
CA THR A 22 -5.48 -14.54 -6.74
C THR A 22 -5.44 -15.15 -8.15
N ALA A 23 -4.73 -16.27 -8.34
CA ALA A 23 -4.55 -16.96 -9.62
C ALA A 23 -4.11 -16.02 -10.76
N VAL A 24 -3.15 -15.13 -10.51
CA VAL A 24 -2.58 -14.22 -11.51
C VAL A 24 -1.07 -14.25 -11.47
N SER A 25 -0.40 -13.81 -12.54
CA SER A 25 1.06 -13.78 -12.56
C SER A 25 1.67 -12.82 -11.53
N LEU A 26 2.87 -13.12 -11.05
CA LEU A 26 3.66 -12.24 -10.18
C LEU A 26 3.83 -10.83 -10.77
N GLY A 27 4.04 -10.74 -12.10
CA GLY A 27 4.10 -9.46 -12.80
C GLY A 27 2.79 -8.66 -12.72
N THR A 28 1.65 -9.37 -12.76
CA THR A 28 0.34 -8.76 -12.53
C THR A 28 0.27 -8.21 -11.11
N VAL A 29 0.61 -8.99 -10.09
CA VAL A 29 0.63 -8.56 -8.67
C VAL A 29 1.47 -7.28 -8.49
N LYS A 30 2.70 -7.26 -9.01
CA LYS A 30 3.58 -6.08 -8.95
C LYS A 30 2.96 -4.84 -9.61
N SER A 31 2.43 -5.01 -10.82
CA SER A 31 1.78 -3.90 -11.55
C SER A 31 0.52 -3.40 -10.82
N ARG A 32 -0.20 -4.33 -10.18
CA ARG A 32 -1.40 -4.06 -9.41
C ARG A 32 -1.09 -3.25 -8.14
N MET A 33 -0.03 -3.63 -7.42
CA MET A 33 0.48 -2.90 -6.25
C MET A 33 0.95 -1.49 -6.60
N ASN A 34 1.71 -1.31 -7.68
CA ASN A 34 2.15 0.02 -8.11
C ASN A 34 0.95 0.95 -8.34
N ARG A 35 -0.07 0.46 -9.08
CA ARG A 35 -1.29 1.23 -9.32
C ARG A 35 -2.09 1.50 -8.04
N ALA A 36 -2.15 0.52 -7.12
CA ALA A 36 -2.82 0.70 -5.83
C ALA A 36 -2.17 1.79 -4.99
N ARG A 37 -0.84 1.72 -4.80
CA ARG A 37 -0.08 2.71 -4.01
C ARG A 37 -0.09 4.09 -4.66
N ARG A 38 -0.09 4.18 -5.99
CA ARG A 38 -0.27 5.46 -6.70
C ARG A 38 -1.63 6.09 -6.37
N LYS A 39 -2.71 5.33 -6.51
CA LYS A 39 -4.06 5.81 -6.17
C LYS A 39 -4.17 6.22 -4.70
N LEU A 40 -3.58 5.44 -3.79
CA LEU A 40 -3.59 5.76 -2.37
C LEU A 40 -2.85 7.07 -2.09
N ARG A 41 -1.65 7.25 -2.66
CA ARG A 41 -0.92 8.52 -2.55
C ARG A 41 -1.73 9.69 -3.10
N ASP A 42 -2.34 9.53 -4.28
CA ASP A 42 -3.14 10.59 -4.89
C ASP A 42 -4.35 10.97 -4.02
N CYS A 43 -5.00 9.99 -3.39
CA CYS A 43 -6.06 10.25 -2.41
C CYS A 43 -5.54 10.97 -1.16
N LEU A 44 -4.34 10.64 -0.69
CA LEU A 44 -3.75 11.21 0.51
C LEU A 44 -3.09 12.58 0.30
N ARG A 45 -2.83 13.01 -0.95
CA ARG A 45 -2.17 14.30 -1.26
C ARG A 45 -2.85 15.53 -0.66
N GLY A 46 -4.17 15.48 -0.44
CA GLY A 46 -4.92 16.57 0.19
C GLY A 46 -4.87 16.56 1.72
N PHE A 47 -4.31 15.52 2.31
CA PHE A 47 -4.14 15.37 3.75
C PHE A 47 -2.68 15.69 4.05
N GLY A 48 -2.45 16.70 4.89
CA GLY A 48 -1.09 17.13 5.26
C GLY A 48 -0.42 16.09 6.15
N GLU A 49 -0.21 16.43 7.41
CA GLU A 49 0.35 15.48 8.38
C GLU A 49 -0.69 14.42 8.78
N LEU A 50 -0.40 13.16 8.47
CA LEU A 50 -1.28 12.01 8.74
C LEU A 50 -1.11 11.46 10.16
N LEU A 51 0.02 11.76 10.81
CA LEU A 51 0.32 11.31 12.15
C LEU A 51 -0.19 12.30 13.21
N PRO A 52 -0.86 11.80 14.27
CA PRO A 52 -1.10 12.57 15.48
C PRO A 52 0.20 13.15 16.05
N MET A 53 0.12 14.30 16.73
CA MET A 53 1.31 14.97 17.29
C MET A 53 2.18 14.05 18.14
N ALA A 54 1.57 13.12 18.89
CA ALA A 54 2.28 12.16 19.74
C ALA A 54 3.21 11.19 18.97
N TYR A 55 3.06 11.07 17.65
CA TYR A 55 3.88 10.20 16.80
C TYR A 55 4.79 10.98 15.85
N ARG A 56 4.76 12.31 15.90
CA ARG A 56 5.70 13.14 15.12
C ARG A 56 7.05 13.11 15.83
N LEU A 57 8.13 13.01 15.05
CA LEU A 57 9.49 13.13 15.59
C LEU A 57 9.66 14.57 16.10
N GLU A 58 9.91 14.72 17.40
CA GLU A 58 10.25 16.02 17.98
C GLU A 58 11.58 16.50 17.36
N GLY A 59 11.55 17.57 16.55
CA GLY A 59 12.78 18.22 16.07
C GLY A 59 12.81 18.76 14.64
N GLU A 60 11.79 18.53 13.81
CA GLU A 60 11.74 19.13 12.46
C GLU A 60 10.54 20.10 12.36
N THR A 61 10.75 21.32 12.83
CA THR A 61 10.00 22.52 12.40
C THR A 61 10.90 23.41 11.58
#